data_AF-A0A1B6FZI0-F1
#
_entry.id   AF-A0A1B6FZI0-F1
#
_cell.length_a   1.000
_cell.length_b   1.000
_cell.length_c   1.000
_cell.angle_alpha   90.00
_cell.angle_beta   90.00
_cell.angle_gamma   90.00
#
_symmetry.space_group_name_H-M   'P 1'
#
loop_
_entity.id
_entity.type
_entity.pdbx_description
1 polymer ?
#
loop_
_entity_poly.entity_id
_entity_poly.type
_entity_poly.pdbx_seq_one_letter_code
_entity_poly.pdbx_strand_id
1 'polypeptide(L)'
;MAKRQKAHEEANSARKLTKEQRSEKKIRKLKEDTSLGVLVAVYRIRDLTGMASKKFKVETNAKQLFMTGCVVLYPDCCVVVVEGGPKQQKKYKRLMLNRIKWDEDLVRDADGKLVANSCVLVWEGMCTGRNFGEMKFKVCESEKAACEHFRKHKVEHYWNQAYSGAVLEQSY
;
A
#
# COMPACT_ATOMS: atom_id res chain seq x y z
N MET A 1 -42.76 23.63 24.75
CA MET A 1 -42.19 22.65 23.79
C MET A 1 -41.15 23.31 22.87
N ALA A 2 -41.50 24.35 22.12
CA ALA A 2 -40.58 25.05 21.20
C ALA A 2 -39.27 25.57 21.83
N LYS A 3 -39.30 26.15 23.03
CA LYS A 3 -38.10 26.66 23.72
C LYS A 3 -37.10 25.55 24.11
N ARG A 4 -37.61 24.35 24.42
CA ARG A 4 -36.81 23.17 24.77
C ARG A 4 -36.16 22.56 23.52
N GLN A 5 -36.89 22.59 22.41
CA GLN A 5 -36.43 22.12 21.09
C GLN A 5 -35.34 23.03 20.54
N LYS A 6 -35.54 24.35 20.63
CA LYS A 6 -34.54 25.36 20.26
C LYS A 6 -33.26 25.24 21.09
N ALA A 7 -33.37 25.09 22.41
CA ALA A 7 -32.20 24.88 23.27
C ALA A 7 -31.45 23.57 22.96
N HIS A 8 -32.16 22.50 22.57
CA HIS A 8 -31.56 21.24 22.14
C HIS A 8 -30.83 21.38 20.80
N GLU A 9 -31.42 22.08 19.83
CA GLU A 9 -30.81 22.36 18.53
C GLU A 9 -29.59 23.28 18.64
N GLU A 10 -29.66 24.31 19.49
CA GLU A 10 -28.54 25.21 19.81
C GLU A 10 -27.41 24.46 20.54
N ALA A 11 -27.73 23.56 21.47
CA ALA A 11 -26.73 22.71 22.11
C ALA A 11 -26.08 21.73 21.10
N ASN A 12 -26.85 21.20 20.15
CA ASN A 12 -26.34 20.31 19.12
C ASN A 12 -25.51 21.06 18.06
N SER A 13 -25.91 22.27 17.68
CA SER A 13 -25.15 23.11 16.75
C SER A 13 -23.83 23.56 17.38
N ALA A 14 -23.82 23.91 18.67
CA ALA A 14 -22.61 24.24 19.41
C ALA A 14 -21.65 23.04 19.59
N ARG A 15 -22.18 21.82 19.74
CA ARG A 15 -21.38 20.58 19.81
C ARG A 15 -20.99 20.02 18.44
N LYS A 16 -21.56 20.55 17.35
CA LYS A 16 -21.29 20.08 15.99
C LYS A 16 -19.87 20.46 15.62
N LEU A 17 -19.00 19.45 15.57
CA LEU A 17 -17.63 19.62 15.09
C LEU A 17 -17.61 20.35 13.75
N THR A 18 -16.78 21.39 13.66
CA THR A 18 -16.52 22.10 12.41
C THR A 18 -15.94 21.13 11.38
N LYS A 19 -15.99 21.49 10.09
CA LYS A 19 -15.45 20.64 9.01
C LYS A 19 -13.98 20.28 9.26
N GLU A 20 -13.21 21.23 9.79
CA GLU A 20 -11.80 21.08 10.18
C GLU A 20 -11.63 20.15 11.38
N GLN A 21 -12.40 20.32 12.45
CA GLN A 21 -12.31 19.42 13.61
C GLN A 21 -12.72 17.97 13.25
N ARG A 22 -13.63 17.80 12.28
CA ARG A 22 -13.98 16.47 11.76
C ARG A 22 -12.86 15.85 10.96
N SER A 23 -12.19 16.61 10.09
CA SER A 23 -11.05 16.10 9.31
C SER A 23 -9.89 15.74 10.24
N GLU A 24 -9.60 16.57 11.24
CA GLU A 24 -8.55 16.32 12.22
C GLU A 24 -8.84 15.08 13.09
N LYS A 25 -10.08 14.93 13.60
CA LYS A 25 -10.49 13.69 14.29
C LYS A 25 -10.34 12.45 13.40
N LYS A 26 -10.61 12.57 12.10
CA LYS A 26 -10.47 11.47 11.14
C LYS A 26 -9.00 11.15 10.86
N ILE A 27 -8.15 12.17 10.71
CA ILE A 27 -6.70 12.04 10.56
C ILE A 27 -6.11 11.38 11.80
N ARG A 28 -6.47 11.85 13.01
CA ARG A 28 -6.03 11.25 14.27
C ARG A 28 -6.47 9.80 14.43
N LYS A 29 -7.67 9.44 13.93
CA LYS A 29 -8.14 8.06 13.93
C LYS A 29 -7.38 7.17 12.93
N LEU A 30 -6.90 7.75 11.82
CA LEU A 30 -6.14 7.05 10.78
C LEU A 30 -4.66 6.93 11.13
N LYS A 31 -4.09 7.95 11.76
CA LYS A 31 -2.72 7.99 12.26
C LYS A 31 -2.69 7.16 13.55
N GLU A 32 -2.75 5.84 13.38
CA GLU A 32 -2.63 4.90 14.49
C GLU A 32 -1.26 5.06 15.16
N ASP A 33 -1.25 4.86 16.48
CA ASP A 33 -0.01 4.85 17.24
C ASP A 33 0.78 3.57 16.89
N THR A 34 1.74 3.72 15.98
CA THR A 34 2.67 2.64 15.58
C THR A 34 3.84 2.50 16.57
N SER A 35 3.69 2.99 17.80
CA SER A 35 4.70 2.95 18.87
C SER A 35 5.05 1.53 19.32
N LEU A 36 4.09 0.61 19.32
CA LEU A 36 4.28 -0.80 19.70
C LEU A 36 4.93 -1.64 18.58
N GLY A 37 5.05 -1.07 17.38
CA GLY A 37 5.60 -1.71 16.18
C GLY A 37 4.73 -1.44 14.95
N VAL A 38 5.27 -1.82 13.79
CA VAL A 38 4.69 -1.51 12.47
C VAL A 38 4.40 -2.81 11.75
N LEU A 39 3.19 -2.97 11.23
CA LEU A 39 2.92 -4.08 10.33
C LEU A 39 3.41 -3.74 8.93
N VAL A 40 4.09 -4.69 8.32
CA VAL A 40 4.63 -4.61 6.97
C VAL A 40 3.98 -5.69 6.12
N ALA A 41 3.60 -5.33 4.90
CA ALA A 41 3.09 -6.26 3.91
C ALA A 41 3.82 -6.02 2.58
N VAL A 42 4.25 -7.11 1.96
CA VAL A 42 4.97 -7.16 0.69
C VAL A 42 4.08 -7.81 -0.33
N TYR A 43 3.73 -7.07 -1.37
CA TYR A 43 2.95 -7.55 -2.50
C TYR A 43 3.84 -7.67 -3.73
N ARG A 44 3.58 -8.69 -4.54
CA ARG A 44 4.18 -8.86 -5.86
C ARG A 44 3.10 -8.72 -6.91
N ILE A 45 3.42 -7.96 -7.96
CA ILE A 45 2.58 -7.73 -9.14
C ILE A 45 3.45 -8.06 -10.36
N ARG A 46 2.89 -8.67 -11.41
CA ARG A 46 3.67 -8.98 -12.62
C ARG A 46 4.12 -7.71 -13.33
N ASP A 47 3.17 -6.84 -13.70
CA ASP A 47 3.49 -5.53 -14.26
C ASP A 47 2.61 -4.41 -13.68
N LEU A 48 3.23 -3.25 -13.47
CA LEU A 48 2.58 -2.03 -13.01
C LEU A 48 3.08 -0.80 -13.80
N THR A 49 4.00 -0.98 -14.75
CA THR A 49 4.73 0.10 -15.43
C THR A 49 3.82 0.90 -16.35
N GLY A 50 2.99 0.21 -17.16
CA GLY A 50 2.04 0.84 -18.09
C GLY A 50 0.70 1.24 -17.47
N MET A 51 0.44 0.88 -16.21
CA MET A 51 -0.92 0.95 -15.61
C MET A 51 -1.12 2.20 -14.75
N ALA A 52 -1.20 3.37 -15.38
CA ALA A 52 -1.30 4.66 -14.68
C ALA A 52 -2.44 4.73 -13.64
N SER A 53 -3.64 4.21 -13.96
CA SER A 53 -4.79 4.19 -13.06
C SER A 53 -4.55 3.35 -11.80
N LYS A 54 -3.96 2.15 -11.95
CA LYS A 54 -3.65 1.26 -10.83
C LYS A 54 -2.49 1.81 -10.00
N LYS A 55 -1.46 2.36 -10.64
CA LYS A 55 -0.35 3.06 -10.00
C LYS A 55 -0.84 4.22 -9.11
N PHE A 56 -1.75 5.04 -9.64
CA PHE A 56 -2.36 6.13 -8.89
C PHE A 56 -3.17 5.62 -7.69
N LYS A 57 -3.92 4.52 -7.83
CA LYS A 57 -4.66 3.91 -6.71
C LYS A 57 -3.71 3.41 -5.62
N VAL A 58 -2.64 2.71 -5.99
CA VAL A 58 -1.60 2.19 -5.08
C VAL A 58 -0.97 3.33 -4.27
N GLU A 59 -0.55 4.40 -4.95
CA GLU A 59 0.10 5.56 -4.32
C GLU A 59 -0.87 6.36 -3.45
N THR A 60 -2.00 6.77 -4.03
CA THR A 60 -2.94 7.70 -3.39
C THR A 60 -3.58 7.08 -2.16
N ASN A 61 -3.91 5.78 -2.20
CA ASN A 61 -4.47 5.12 -1.02
C ASN A 61 -3.41 4.95 0.08
N ALA A 62 -2.15 4.69 -0.26
CA ALA A 62 -1.07 4.64 0.74
C ALA A 62 -0.91 6.01 1.43
N LYS A 63 -0.87 7.10 0.63
CA LYS A 63 -0.80 8.48 1.16
C LYS A 63 -2.01 8.85 2.01
N GLN A 64 -3.23 8.57 1.55
CA GLN A 64 -4.47 8.86 2.29
C GLN A 64 -4.58 8.07 3.60
N LEU A 65 -3.98 6.88 3.67
CA LEU A 65 -3.93 6.07 4.87
C LEU A 65 -2.73 6.39 5.76
N PHE A 66 -1.88 7.35 5.41
CA PHE A 66 -0.63 7.69 6.13
C PHE A 66 0.31 6.48 6.31
N MET A 67 0.32 5.61 5.31
CA MET A 67 1.22 4.47 5.22
C MET A 67 2.54 4.90 4.58
N THR A 68 3.62 4.22 4.98
CA THR A 68 4.95 4.38 4.40
C THR A 68 5.29 3.18 3.55
N GLY A 69 6.33 3.28 2.71
CA GLY A 69 6.70 2.16 1.85
C GLY A 69 7.45 2.56 0.58
N CYS A 70 7.62 1.58 -0.30
CA CYS A 70 8.17 1.79 -1.63
C CYS A 70 7.48 0.88 -2.65
N VAL A 71 7.51 1.31 -3.91
CA VAL A 71 7.15 0.48 -5.05
C VAL A 71 8.36 0.39 -5.96
N VAL A 72 8.90 -0.82 -6.11
CA VAL A 72 9.95 -1.11 -7.07
C VAL A 72 9.33 -1.70 -8.31
N LEU A 73 9.58 -1.05 -9.45
CA LEU A 73 9.16 -1.51 -10.77
C LEU A 73 10.36 -2.22 -11.41
N TYR A 74 10.20 -3.49 -11.70
CA TYR A 74 11.16 -4.34 -12.39
C TYR A 74 10.36 -5.26 -13.34
N PRO A 75 10.89 -5.57 -14.54
CA PRO A 75 10.20 -6.42 -15.51
C PRO A 75 9.73 -7.74 -14.88
N ASP A 76 8.46 -8.09 -15.10
CA ASP A 76 7.77 -9.29 -14.60
C ASP A 76 7.74 -9.49 -13.07
N CYS A 77 8.31 -8.57 -12.29
CA CYS A 77 8.32 -8.64 -10.84
C CYS A 77 8.33 -7.23 -10.21
N CYS A 78 7.17 -6.57 -10.24
CA CYS A 78 6.94 -5.36 -9.46
C CYS A 78 6.68 -5.70 -7.98
N VAL A 79 7.39 -5.02 -7.08
CA VAL A 79 7.29 -5.26 -5.63
C VAL A 79 6.75 -4.01 -4.94
N VAL A 80 5.67 -4.16 -4.19
CA VAL A 80 5.06 -3.08 -3.39
C VAL A 80 5.24 -3.44 -1.92
N VAL A 81 6.01 -2.64 -1.20
CA VAL A 81 6.14 -2.74 0.26
C VAL A 81 5.36 -1.63 0.91
N VAL A 82 4.48 -2.00 1.84
CA VAL A 82 3.71 -1.05 2.65
C VAL A 82 3.89 -1.32 4.12
N GLU A 83 4.13 -0.26 4.87
CA GLU A 83 4.31 -0.27 6.31
C GLU A 83 3.25 0.64 6.96
N GLY A 84 2.61 0.15 8.01
CA GLY A 84 1.57 0.91 8.70
C GLY A 84 0.95 0.18 9.89
N GLY A 85 -0.09 0.77 10.44
CA GLY A 85 -0.88 0.18 11.53
C GLY A 85 -1.83 -0.92 11.04
N PRO A 86 -2.35 -1.77 11.95
CA PRO A 86 -3.24 -2.88 11.60
C PRO A 86 -4.49 -2.45 10.83
N LYS A 87 -5.12 -1.32 11.18
CA LYS A 87 -6.32 -0.86 10.45
C LYS A 87 -5.99 -0.33 9.06
N GLN A 88 -4.83 0.29 8.92
CA GLN A 88 -4.33 0.77 7.62
C GLN A 88 -4.05 -0.44 6.71
N GLN A 89 -3.34 -1.44 7.23
CA GLN A 89 -3.03 -2.67 6.50
C GLN A 89 -4.29 -3.44 6.07
N LYS A 90 -5.28 -3.60 6.95
CA LYS A 90 -6.55 -4.27 6.58
C LYS A 90 -7.26 -3.59 5.41
N LYS A 91 -7.23 -2.24 5.36
CA LYS A 91 -7.81 -1.48 4.25
C LYS A 91 -6.99 -1.61 2.97
N TYR A 92 -5.67 -1.55 3.09
CA TYR A 92 -4.76 -1.64 1.94
C TYR A 92 -4.74 -3.05 1.34
N LYS A 93 -4.74 -4.10 2.17
CA LYS A 93 -4.87 -5.49 1.73
C LYS A 93 -6.15 -5.72 0.92
N ARG A 94 -7.29 -5.21 1.40
CA ARG A 94 -8.57 -5.27 0.66
C ARG A 94 -8.51 -4.47 -0.66
N LEU A 95 -7.79 -3.35 -0.68
CA LEU A 95 -7.57 -2.60 -1.92
C LEU A 95 -6.79 -3.45 -2.94
N MET A 96 -5.64 -3.97 -2.51
CA MET A 96 -4.70 -4.68 -3.37
C MET A 96 -5.25 -6.01 -3.86
N LEU A 97 -5.89 -6.82 -3.01
CA LEU A 97 -6.30 -8.17 -3.39
C LEU A 97 -7.73 -8.26 -3.94
N ASN A 98 -8.64 -7.36 -3.56
CA ASN A 98 -10.07 -7.52 -3.87
C ASN A 98 -10.64 -6.39 -4.73
N ARG A 99 -10.22 -5.13 -4.51
CA ARG A 99 -10.84 -3.96 -5.16
C ARG A 99 -10.17 -3.61 -6.47
N ILE A 100 -8.86 -3.78 -6.59
CA ILE A 100 -8.16 -3.62 -7.86
C ILE A 100 -8.30 -4.94 -8.61
N LYS A 101 -8.89 -4.88 -9.80
CA LYS A 101 -9.01 -6.01 -10.73
C LYS A 101 -7.72 -6.11 -11.52
N TRP A 102 -6.81 -6.97 -11.09
CA TRP A 102 -5.51 -7.14 -11.73
C TRP A 102 -5.62 -7.91 -13.03
N ASP A 103 -6.48 -8.93 -13.01
CA ASP A 103 -6.80 -9.89 -14.05
C ASP A 103 -7.35 -9.30 -15.36
N GLU A 104 -7.94 -8.11 -15.31
CA GLU A 104 -8.47 -7.41 -16.50
C GLU A 104 -7.36 -6.97 -17.47
N ASP A 105 -6.12 -6.79 -17.00
CA ASP A 105 -5.02 -6.34 -17.84
C ASP A 105 -4.15 -7.52 -18.27
N LEU A 106 -3.96 -7.66 -19.59
CA LEU A 106 -3.00 -8.59 -20.18
C LEU A 106 -1.61 -7.94 -20.22
N VAL A 107 -0.63 -8.62 -19.63
CA VAL A 107 0.76 -8.19 -19.56
C VAL A 107 1.62 -9.17 -20.35
N ARG A 108 2.69 -8.67 -20.94
CA ARG A 108 3.67 -9.53 -21.62
C ARG A 108 4.61 -10.09 -20.57
N ASP A 109 4.68 -11.41 -20.47
CA ASP A 109 5.69 -12.11 -19.67
C ASP A 109 7.06 -12.04 -20.37
N ALA A 110 8.11 -12.52 -19.70
CA ALA A 110 9.48 -12.55 -20.22
C ALA A 110 9.61 -13.26 -21.58
N ASP A 111 8.76 -14.27 -21.83
CA ASP A 111 8.68 -15.03 -23.09
C ASP A 111 7.83 -14.35 -24.18
N GLY A 112 7.32 -13.15 -23.93
CA GLY A 112 6.47 -12.39 -24.85
C GLY A 112 5.02 -12.87 -24.94
N LYS A 113 4.61 -13.83 -24.10
CA LYS A 113 3.23 -14.31 -23.99
C LYS A 113 2.37 -13.32 -23.23
N LEU A 114 1.11 -13.18 -23.65
CA LEU A 114 0.12 -12.37 -22.94
C LEU A 114 -0.47 -13.20 -21.79
N VAL A 115 -0.17 -12.80 -20.56
CA VAL A 115 -0.66 -13.43 -19.34
C VAL A 115 -1.49 -12.41 -18.56
N ALA A 116 -2.52 -12.88 -17.85
CA ALA A 116 -3.29 -12.00 -16.97
C ALA A 116 -2.40 -11.48 -15.83
N ASN A 117 -2.47 -10.19 -15.57
CA ASN A 117 -1.74 -9.61 -14.44
C ASN A 117 -2.37 -10.09 -13.13
N SER A 118 -1.53 -10.31 -12.12
CA SER A 118 -1.97 -10.79 -10.80
C SER A 118 -1.21 -10.05 -9.71
N CYS A 119 -1.86 -9.94 -8.55
CA CYS A 119 -1.27 -9.37 -7.35
C CYS A 119 -1.38 -10.40 -6.23
N VAL A 120 -0.23 -10.75 -5.65
CA VAL A 120 -0.15 -11.73 -4.56
C VAL A 120 0.50 -11.09 -3.35
N LEU A 121 0.06 -11.52 -2.16
CA LEU A 121 0.74 -11.18 -0.92
C LEU A 121 1.89 -12.17 -0.71
N VAL A 122 3.12 -11.69 -0.79
CA VAL A 122 4.33 -12.51 -0.62
C VAL A 122 4.62 -12.73 0.86
N TRP A 123 4.51 -11.66 1.64
CA TRP A 123 4.84 -11.69 3.06
C TRP A 123 4.05 -10.63 3.84
N GLU A 124 3.68 -10.97 5.07
CA GLU A 124 3.06 -10.06 6.03
C GLU A 124 3.65 -10.35 7.41
N GLY A 125 4.05 -9.30 8.13
CA GLY A 125 4.68 -9.44 9.43
C GLY A 125 4.75 -8.13 10.20
N MET A 126 5.33 -8.19 11.40
CA MET A 126 5.52 -7.02 12.26
C MET A 126 7.00 -6.70 12.37
N CYS A 127 7.34 -5.43 12.22
CA CYS A 127 8.68 -4.88 12.35
C CYS A 127 8.74 -3.90 13.53
N THR A 128 9.94 -3.71 14.07
CA THR A 128 10.18 -2.82 15.22
C THR A 128 10.01 -1.35 14.88
N GLY A 129 10.14 -0.96 13.62
CA GLY A 129 9.99 0.41 13.14
C GLY A 129 9.67 0.49 11.65
N ARG A 130 9.55 1.73 11.15
CA ARG A 130 9.38 2.01 9.71
C ARG A 130 10.74 2.10 9.06
N ASN A 131 10.97 1.34 7.98
CA ASN A 131 12.22 1.39 7.22
C ASN A 131 12.12 2.36 6.04
N PHE A 132 10.90 2.69 5.60
CA PHE A 132 10.63 3.59 4.49
C PHE A 132 9.97 4.90 4.94
N GLY A 133 10.14 5.94 4.11
CA GLY A 133 9.43 7.21 4.24
C GLY A 133 8.10 7.19 3.48
N GLU A 134 7.72 8.35 2.92
CA GLU A 134 6.56 8.43 2.02
C GLU A 134 6.68 7.43 0.86
N MET A 135 5.54 6.90 0.42
CA MET A 135 5.47 5.97 -0.71
C MET A 135 6.12 6.57 -1.96
N LYS A 136 7.20 5.95 -2.44
CA LYS A 136 7.94 6.35 -3.64
C LYS A 136 8.01 5.22 -4.66
N PHE A 137 7.93 5.59 -5.94
CA PHE A 137 8.22 4.68 -7.04
C PHE A 137 9.70 4.73 -7.39
N LYS A 138 10.29 3.56 -7.55
CA LYS A 138 11.64 3.38 -8.06
C LYS A 138 11.60 2.42 -9.23
N VAL A 139 12.02 2.90 -10.40
CA VAL A 139 12.24 2.03 -11.56
C VAL A 139 13.64 1.44 -11.43
N CYS A 140 13.74 0.13 -11.55
CA CYS A 140 14.99 -0.62 -11.52
C CYS A 140 15.11 -1.42 -12.81
N GLU A 141 16.18 -1.19 -13.56
CA GLU A 141 16.45 -1.90 -14.82
C GLU A 141 17.21 -3.23 -14.60
N SER A 142 17.80 -3.42 -13.42
CA SER A 142 18.50 -4.64 -13.04
C SER A 142 18.09 -5.11 -11.65
N GLU A 143 18.15 -6.43 -11.46
CA GLU A 143 17.93 -7.07 -10.17
C GLU A 143 18.91 -6.52 -9.11
N LYS A 144 20.19 -6.33 -9.48
CA LYS A 144 21.21 -5.75 -8.59
C LYS A 144 20.81 -4.36 -8.09
N ALA A 145 20.25 -3.51 -8.95
CA ALA A 145 19.80 -2.17 -8.55
C ALA A 145 18.58 -2.23 -7.60
N ALA A 146 17.66 -3.17 -7.81
CA ALA A 146 16.54 -3.40 -6.92
C ALA A 146 17.01 -3.92 -5.54
N CYS A 147 17.86 -4.95 -5.54
CA CYS A 147 18.47 -5.51 -4.35
C CYS A 147 19.25 -4.45 -3.55
N GLU A 148 20.05 -3.61 -4.21
CA GLU A 148 20.80 -2.53 -3.57
C GLU A 148 19.86 -1.48 -2.94
N HIS A 149 18.72 -1.19 -3.58
CA HIS A 149 17.72 -0.29 -3.02
C HIS A 149 17.14 -0.86 -1.71
N PHE A 150 16.72 -2.12 -1.69
CA PHE A 150 16.20 -2.75 -0.46
C PHE A 150 17.29 -2.93 0.61
N ARG A 151 18.54 -3.19 0.20
CA ARG A 151 19.70 -3.28 1.10
C ARG A 151 20.00 -1.96 1.80
N LYS A 152 19.87 -0.81 1.12
CA LYS A 152 19.98 0.53 1.74
C LYS A 152 18.97 0.72 2.88
N HIS A 153 17.80 0.11 2.77
CA HIS A 153 16.75 0.12 3.79
C HIS A 153 16.82 -1.07 4.77
N LYS A 154 17.87 -1.90 4.70
CA LYS A 154 18.08 -3.11 5.53
C LYS A 154 16.97 -4.17 5.42
N VAL A 155 16.28 -4.20 4.28
CA VAL A 155 15.14 -5.10 4.03
C VAL A 155 15.30 -5.89 2.73
N GLU A 156 16.55 -6.29 2.44
CA GLU A 156 16.94 -7.06 1.26
C GLU A 156 16.10 -8.34 1.07
N HIS A 157 15.76 -9.00 2.18
CA HIS A 157 14.97 -10.23 2.19
C HIS A 157 13.58 -10.07 1.57
N TYR A 158 12.96 -8.89 1.58
CA TYR A 158 11.67 -8.66 0.92
C TYR A 158 11.77 -8.81 -0.59
N TRP A 159 12.85 -8.29 -1.18
CA TRP A 159 13.12 -8.43 -2.60
C TRP A 159 13.40 -9.89 -2.94
N ASN A 160 14.33 -10.52 -2.20
CA ASN A 160 14.75 -11.89 -2.48
C ASN A 160 13.56 -12.87 -2.42
N GLN A 161 12.66 -12.70 -1.45
CA GLN A 161 11.46 -13.54 -1.32
C GLN A 161 10.47 -13.30 -2.46
N ALA A 162 10.21 -12.04 -2.83
CA ALA A 162 9.30 -11.71 -3.92
C ALA A 162 9.83 -12.20 -5.27
N TYR A 163 11.12 -11.98 -5.52
CA TYR A 163 11.79 -12.35 -6.76
C TYR A 163 11.93 -13.87 -6.90
N SER A 164 12.37 -14.58 -5.86
CA SER A 164 12.44 -16.05 -5.88
C SER A 164 11.07 -16.68 -6.19
N GLY A 165 10.01 -16.13 -5.59
CA GLY A 165 8.66 -16.59 -5.88
C GLY A 165 8.21 -16.30 -7.32
N ALA A 166 8.73 -15.24 -7.95
CA ALA A 166 8.39 -14.89 -9.34
C ALA A 166 9.05 -15.88 -10.31
N VAL A 167 10.34 -16.16 -10.09
CA VAL A 167 11.12 -17.12 -10.89
C VAL A 167 10.54 -18.54 -10.79
N LEU A 168 10.12 -18.96 -9.60
CA LEU A 168 9.46 -20.24 -9.42
C LEU A 168 8.13 -20.33 -10.19
N GLU A 169 7.34 -19.25 -10.21
CA GLU A 169 6.07 -19.21 -10.96
C GLU A 169 6.25 -19.25 -12.48
N GLN A 170 7.39 -18.81 -13.01
CA GLN A 170 7.73 -18.93 -14.43
C GLN A 170 8.25 -20.32 -14.80
N SER A 171 8.69 -21.11 -13.82
CA SER A 171 9.27 -22.44 -14.04
C SER A 171 8.21 -23.57 -14.11
N TYR A 172 6.94 -23.26 -13.83
CA TYR A 172 5.80 -24.18 -13.87
C TYR A 172 4.77 -23.72 -14.90
#